data_AF-A0A9W3X405-F1
#
_entry.id   AF-A0A9W3X405-F1
#
_cell.length_a   1.000
_cell.length_b   1.000
_cell.length_c   1.000
_cell.angle_alpha   90.00
_cell.angle_beta   90.00
_cell.angle_gamma   90.00
#
_symmetry.space_group_name_H-M   'P 1'
#
loop_
_entity.id
_entity.type
_entity.pdbx_description
1 polymer ?
#
loop_
_entity_poly.entity_id
_entity_poly.type
_entity_poly.pdbx_seq_one_letter_code
_entity_poly.pdbx_strand_id
1 'polypeptide(L)'
;METYLLSIKTAFIIFLIVVSIVSIPFLLWQYKKYGYIHYFHTFIVYSLLLYGISAYCLVIFPLPTTFNTCGIQKLGMQHYSLVPFTFVADFLRETNVIWNSPMTYTRMFKERGFIQVVCNIMLLFPLGIYLRYYFCYKILQTLLIISSISLFFEITQLTGIYGLYNCPYRLFDIDDIILNTSGGIMGFYVFSIISWFSYNKKTTYNNKELSIQKL
;
A
#
# COMPACT_ATOMS: atom_id res chain seq x y z
N MET A 1 8.51 16.80 -2.50
CA MET A 1 8.12 16.64 -1.08
C MET A 1 6.75 17.25 -0.79
N GLU A 2 6.47 18.49 -1.22
CA GLU A 2 5.17 19.13 -0.96
C GLU A 2 3.96 18.33 -1.45
N THR A 3 4.06 17.69 -2.62
CA THR A 3 2.98 16.89 -3.20
C THR A 3 2.59 15.69 -2.31
N TYR A 4 3.56 14.99 -1.72
CA TYR A 4 3.28 13.87 -0.80
C TYR A 4 2.68 14.35 0.52
N LEU A 5 3.16 15.50 1.03
CA LEU A 5 2.62 16.10 2.24
C LEU A 5 1.16 16.54 2.04
N LEU A 6 0.81 17.06 0.86
CA LEU A 6 -0.57 17.38 0.50
C LEU A 6 -1.45 16.13 0.56
N SER A 7 -1.03 15.03 -0.07
CA SER A 7 -1.77 13.77 -0.06
C SER A 7 -2.04 13.25 1.35
N ILE A 8 -1.02 13.27 2.22
CA ILE A 8 -1.13 12.80 3.62
C ILE A 8 -2.06 13.71 4.43
N LYS A 9 -1.95 15.04 4.29
CA LYS A 9 -2.82 15.99 4.99
C LYS A 9 -4.28 15.81 4.56
N THR A 10 -4.54 15.72 3.26
CA THR A 10 -5.88 15.51 2.72
C THR A 10 -6.46 14.18 3.19
N ALA A 11 -5.67 13.11 3.16
CA ALA A 11 -6.09 11.81 3.67
C ALA A 11 -6.49 11.86 5.14
N PHE A 12 -5.71 12.57 5.98
CA PHE A 12 -6.03 12.73 7.40
C PHE A 12 -7.33 13.50 7.63
N ILE A 13 -7.59 14.57 6.87
CA ILE A 13 -8.84 15.34 6.96
C ILE A 13 -10.04 14.47 6.54
N ILE A 14 -9.94 13.76 5.41
CA ILE A 14 -10.98 12.84 4.94
C ILE A 14 -11.22 11.76 5.99
N PHE A 15 -10.16 11.19 6.56
CA PHE A 15 -10.26 10.20 7.63
C PHE A 15 -11.05 10.74 8.82
N LEU A 16 -10.77 11.95 9.31
CA LEU A 16 -11.52 12.51 10.44
C LEU A 16 -13.03 12.61 10.14
N ILE A 17 -13.39 13.01 8.92
CA ILE A 17 -14.80 13.10 8.49
C ILE A 17 -15.43 11.69 8.45
N VAL A 18 -14.76 10.75 7.78
CA VAL A 18 -15.26 9.37 7.62
C VAL A 18 -15.40 8.68 8.98
N VAL A 19 -14.38 8.77 9.85
CA VAL A 19 -14.43 8.19 11.19
C VAL A 19 -15.57 8.82 11.98
N SER A 20 -15.78 10.14 11.93
CA SER A 20 -16.90 10.78 12.67
C SER A 20 -18.27 10.20 12.29
N ILE A 21 -18.46 9.87 11.01
CA ILE A 21 -19.70 9.29 10.50
C ILE A 21 -19.81 7.79 10.81
N VAL A 22 -18.73 7.03 10.61
CA VAL A 22 -18.72 5.56 10.72
C VAL A 22 -18.56 5.07 12.16
N SER A 23 -17.95 5.87 13.04
CA SER A 23 -17.66 5.47 14.42
C SER A 23 -18.91 5.14 15.21
N ILE A 24 -19.95 5.98 15.16
CA ILE A 24 -21.19 5.77 15.91
C ILE A 24 -21.88 4.44 15.51
N PRO A 25 -22.22 4.18 14.23
CA PRO A 25 -22.87 2.93 13.86
C PRO A 25 -21.98 1.71 14.12
N PHE A 26 -20.65 1.83 13.91
CA PHE A 26 -19.71 0.74 14.18
C PHE A 26 -19.64 0.38 15.67
N LEU A 27 -19.51 1.36 16.56
CA LEU A 27 -19.43 1.14 18.00
C LEU A 27 -20.76 0.62 18.56
N LEU A 28 -21.90 1.13 18.08
CA LEU A 28 -23.22 0.62 18.45
C LEU A 28 -23.40 -0.83 18.02
N TRP A 29 -22.99 -1.19 16.81
CA TRP A 29 -23.03 -2.57 16.34
C TRP A 29 -22.12 -3.48 17.17
N GLN A 30 -20.91 -3.04 17.49
CA GLN A 30 -19.97 -3.80 18.32
C GLN A 30 -20.53 -4.03 19.72
N TYR A 31 -21.08 -2.99 20.35
CA TYR A 31 -21.69 -3.09 21.67
C TYR A 31 -22.90 -4.02 21.66
N LYS A 32 -23.78 -3.94 20.65
CA LYS A 32 -24.93 -4.86 20.52
C LYS A 32 -24.53 -6.31 20.31
N LYS A 33 -23.47 -6.56 19.53
CA LYS A 33 -23.06 -7.92 19.16
C LYS A 33 -22.23 -8.61 20.26
N TYR A 34 -21.36 -7.86 20.94
CA TYR A 34 -20.39 -8.43 21.88
C TYR A 34 -20.63 -8.02 23.34
N GLY A 35 -21.53 -7.06 23.60
CA GLY A 35 -21.83 -6.55 24.95
C GLY A 35 -20.80 -5.56 25.51
N TYR A 36 -19.68 -5.33 24.82
CA TYR A 36 -18.64 -4.39 25.19
C TYR A 36 -17.88 -3.90 23.95
N ILE A 37 -17.11 -2.81 24.11
CA ILE A 37 -16.26 -2.25 23.04
C ILE A 37 -14.83 -2.74 23.26
N HIS A 38 -14.32 -3.52 22.30
CA HIS A 38 -12.94 -4.02 22.34
C HIS A 38 -11.98 -3.00 21.72
N TYR A 39 -11.37 -2.15 22.54
CA TYR A 39 -10.54 -1.01 22.11
C TYR A 39 -9.46 -1.36 21.08
N PHE A 40 -8.76 -2.48 21.28
CA PHE A 40 -7.70 -2.89 20.35
C PHE A 40 -8.24 -3.30 18.97
N HIS A 41 -9.45 -3.86 18.92
CA HIS A 41 -10.09 -4.24 17.66
C HIS A 41 -10.57 -2.99 16.91
N THR A 42 -11.19 -2.06 17.64
CA THR A 42 -11.56 -0.73 17.13
C THR A 42 -10.35 0.02 16.58
N PHE A 43 -9.22 -0.01 17.30
CA PHE A 43 -7.97 0.60 16.84
C PHE A 43 -7.50 0.02 15.51
N ILE A 44 -7.47 -1.31 15.37
CA ILE A 44 -7.06 -1.98 14.12
C ILE A 44 -7.98 -1.58 12.95
N VAL A 45 -9.29 -1.52 13.18
CA VAL A 45 -10.25 -1.13 12.14
C VAL A 45 -10.02 0.31 11.71
N TYR A 46 -9.81 1.23 12.66
CA TYR A 46 -9.55 2.64 12.34
C TYR A 46 -8.19 2.86 11.69
N SER A 47 -7.17 2.11 12.09
CA SER A 47 -5.86 2.16 11.42
C SER A 47 -5.93 1.61 10.00
N LEU A 48 -6.74 0.57 9.74
CA LEU A 48 -7.02 0.06 8.40
C LEU A 48 -7.76 1.10 7.54
N LEU A 49 -8.74 1.80 8.10
CA LEU A 49 -9.45 2.89 7.41
C LEU A 49 -8.53 4.05 7.05
N LEU A 50 -7.74 4.55 8.01
CA LEU A 50 -6.76 5.61 7.77
C LEU A 50 -5.75 5.19 6.69
N TYR A 51 -5.25 3.96 6.78
CA TYR A 51 -4.37 3.38 5.78
C TYR A 51 -5.00 3.38 4.38
N GLY A 52 -6.23 2.85 4.23
CA GLY A 52 -6.90 2.75 2.94
C GLY A 52 -7.13 4.12 2.29
N ILE A 53 -7.58 5.11 3.08
CA ILE A 53 -7.77 6.49 2.61
C ILE A 53 -6.42 7.10 2.21
N SER A 54 -5.36 6.88 3.00
CA SER A 54 -4.03 7.39 2.71
C SER A 54 -3.45 6.78 1.43
N ALA A 55 -3.57 5.46 1.26
CA ALA A 55 -3.12 4.76 0.06
C ALA A 55 -3.85 5.30 -1.19
N TYR A 56 -5.18 5.45 -1.13
CA TYR A 56 -5.96 6.02 -2.22
C TYR A 56 -5.52 7.45 -2.55
N CYS A 57 -5.35 8.32 -1.56
CA CYS A 57 -4.90 9.70 -1.78
C CYS A 57 -3.50 9.77 -2.39
N LEU A 58 -2.56 8.94 -1.93
CA LEU A 58 -1.19 8.88 -2.47
C LEU A 58 -1.18 8.45 -3.95
N VAL A 59 -2.06 7.52 -4.31
CA VAL A 59 -2.23 7.02 -5.68
C VAL A 59 -2.94 8.02 -6.58
N ILE A 60 -3.86 8.84 -6.08
CA ILE A 60 -4.68 9.71 -6.93
C ILE A 60 -4.07 11.10 -7.10
N PHE A 61 -3.42 11.64 -6.08
CA PHE A 61 -2.86 12.99 -6.11
C PHE A 61 -1.47 13.06 -6.72
N PRO A 62 -1.10 14.19 -7.37
CA PRO A 62 -1.87 15.43 -7.48
C PRO A 62 -2.93 15.37 -8.58
N LEU A 63 -4.07 16.00 -8.31
CA LEU A 63 -5.11 16.19 -9.33
C LEU A 63 -4.70 17.30 -10.30
N PRO A 64 -5.06 17.20 -11.59
CA PRO A 64 -4.89 18.28 -12.55
C PRO A 64 -5.63 19.55 -12.10
N THR A 65 -5.08 20.73 -12.43
CA THR A 65 -5.75 22.02 -12.18
C THR A 65 -6.92 22.28 -13.14
N THR A 66 -6.98 21.54 -14.25
CA THR A 66 -7.99 21.72 -15.31
C THR A 66 -8.57 20.38 -15.74
N PHE A 67 -9.88 20.34 -16.01
CA PHE A 67 -10.56 19.14 -16.53
C PHE A 67 -10.17 18.78 -17.97
N ASN A 68 -9.74 19.76 -18.77
CA ASN A 68 -9.28 19.54 -20.14
C ASN A 68 -7.82 19.06 -20.22
N THR A 69 -7.55 17.89 -19.64
CA THR A 69 -6.22 17.28 -19.60
C THR A 69 -5.67 16.91 -20.98
N CYS A 70 -6.54 16.64 -21.96
CA CYS A 70 -6.10 16.38 -23.34
C CYS A 70 -5.43 17.60 -23.98
N GLY A 71 -5.92 18.81 -23.68
CA GLY A 71 -5.42 20.06 -24.29
C GLY A 71 -4.01 20.46 -23.84
N ILE A 72 -3.52 19.90 -22.74
CA ILE A 72 -2.17 20.15 -22.21
C ILE A 72 -1.18 19.01 -22.57
N GLN A 73 -1.66 17.93 -23.18
CA GLN A 73 -0.85 16.78 -23.55
C GLN A 73 -0.43 16.82 -25.02
N LYS A 74 0.67 16.13 -25.35
CA LYS A 74 1.11 15.98 -26.74
C LYS A 74 0.11 15.12 -27.52
N LEU A 75 -0.20 15.50 -28.76
CA LEU A 75 -1.03 14.70 -29.65
C LEU A 75 -0.45 13.29 -29.80
N GLY A 76 -1.29 12.26 -29.64
CA GLY A 76 -0.92 10.86 -29.82
C GLY A 76 -0.09 10.26 -28.68
N MET A 77 -0.01 10.91 -27.51
CA MET A 77 0.60 10.32 -26.31
C MET A 77 -0.06 8.98 -25.96
N GLN A 78 0.76 7.94 -25.71
CA GLN A 78 0.27 6.69 -25.12
C GLN A 78 0.09 6.84 -23.62
N HIS A 79 -1.03 6.34 -23.10
CA HIS A 79 -1.40 6.42 -21.68
C HIS A 79 -1.21 5.10 -20.91
N TYR A 80 -0.50 4.14 -21.50
CA TYR A 80 -0.23 2.84 -20.89
C TYR A 80 1.17 2.34 -21.19
N SER A 81 1.77 1.66 -20.21
CA SER A 81 2.97 0.84 -20.31
C SER A 81 2.63 -0.59 -19.89
N LEU A 82 2.75 -1.52 -20.83
CA LEU A 82 2.45 -2.95 -20.62
C LEU A 82 3.71 -3.83 -20.66
N VAL A 83 4.88 -3.23 -20.86
CA VAL A 83 6.14 -3.96 -20.88
C VAL A 83 6.60 -4.09 -19.42
N PRO A 84 6.74 -5.30 -18.88
CA PRO A 84 7.16 -5.47 -17.50
C PRO A 84 8.67 -5.21 -17.35
N PHE A 85 9.04 -4.78 -16.16
CA PHE A 85 10.39 -4.46 -15.70
C PHE A 85 11.08 -3.33 -16.46
N THR A 86 10.29 -2.41 -17.04
CA THR A 86 10.81 -1.19 -17.66
C THR A 86 11.55 -0.31 -16.67
N PHE A 87 11.08 -0.26 -15.42
CA PHE A 87 11.76 0.48 -14.35
C PHE A 87 13.23 0.05 -14.17
N VAL A 88 13.57 -1.23 -14.42
CA VAL A 88 14.95 -1.73 -14.30
C VAL A 88 15.81 -1.19 -15.44
N ALA A 89 15.29 -1.22 -16.67
CA ALA A 89 15.99 -0.70 -17.84
C ALA A 89 16.20 0.81 -17.73
N ASP A 90 15.18 1.55 -17.31
CA ASP A 90 15.24 3.00 -17.10
C ASP A 90 16.20 3.35 -15.97
N PHE A 91 16.13 2.61 -14.86
CA PHE A 91 17.08 2.76 -13.76
C PHE A 91 18.51 2.54 -14.23
N LEU A 92 18.81 1.46 -14.95
CA LEU A 92 20.16 1.19 -15.47
C LEU A 92 20.66 2.25 -16.45
N ARG A 93 19.75 2.81 -17.25
CA ARG A 93 20.07 3.85 -18.25
C ARG A 93 20.33 5.21 -17.61
N GLU A 94 19.56 5.57 -16.59
CA GLU A 94 19.65 6.87 -15.91
C GLU A 94 20.70 6.88 -14.80
N THR A 95 21.08 5.71 -14.28
CA THR A 95 22.12 5.63 -13.25
C THR A 95 23.48 6.04 -13.78
N ASN A 96 23.93 7.22 -13.37
CA ASN A 96 25.33 7.65 -13.47
C ASN A 96 26.21 7.00 -12.38
N VAL A 97 25.98 5.72 -12.08
CA VAL A 97 26.68 5.00 -11.01
C VAL A 97 27.96 4.39 -11.58
N ILE A 98 29.10 4.86 -11.09
CA ILE A 98 30.39 4.26 -11.35
C ILE A 98 30.58 3.12 -10.34
N TRP A 99 30.41 1.87 -10.78
CA TRP A 99 30.50 0.64 -9.96
C TRP A 99 31.81 0.50 -9.16
N ASN A 100 32.88 1.12 -9.64
CA ASN A 100 34.19 1.11 -8.98
C ASN A 100 34.30 2.14 -7.83
N SER A 101 33.25 2.91 -7.54
CA SER A 101 33.26 3.95 -6.51
C SER A 101 32.01 3.85 -5.60
N PRO A 102 32.13 3.25 -4.39
CA PRO A 102 30.98 3.01 -3.52
C PRO A 102 30.31 4.30 -3.01
N MET A 103 31.04 5.43 -3.00
CA MET A 103 30.48 6.75 -2.65
C MET A 103 29.31 7.16 -3.58
N THR A 104 29.33 6.69 -4.82
CA THR A 104 28.34 7.03 -5.85
C THR A 104 27.00 6.30 -5.63
N TYR A 105 26.97 5.20 -4.87
CA TYR A 105 25.75 4.47 -4.54
C TYR A 105 24.77 5.28 -3.69
N THR A 106 25.24 6.28 -2.94
CA THR A 106 24.35 7.16 -2.19
C THR A 106 23.43 7.99 -3.10
N ARG A 107 23.83 8.23 -4.36
CA ARG A 107 23.02 8.95 -5.35
C ARG A 107 21.84 8.12 -5.84
N MET A 108 22.01 6.80 -5.92
CA MET A 108 20.95 5.85 -6.32
C MET A 108 19.69 5.98 -5.46
N PHE A 109 19.83 6.18 -4.15
CA PHE A 109 18.70 6.33 -3.23
C PHE A 109 17.90 7.63 -3.43
N LYS A 110 18.45 8.60 -4.18
CA LYS A 110 17.79 9.87 -4.50
C LYS A 110 17.16 9.87 -5.90
N GLU A 111 17.42 8.86 -6.71
CA GLU A 111 16.86 8.75 -8.05
C GLU A 111 15.35 8.52 -8.00
N ARG A 112 14.63 9.14 -8.94
CA ARG A 112 13.16 9.07 -8.98
C ARG A 112 12.66 7.63 -9.15
N GLY A 113 13.28 6.87 -10.05
CA GLY A 113 12.92 5.47 -10.28
C GLY A 113 13.08 4.60 -9.03
N PHE A 114 14.17 4.80 -8.27
CA PHE A 114 14.36 4.08 -7.00
C PHE A 114 13.28 4.41 -5.98
N ILE A 115 12.98 5.71 -5.80
CA ILE A 115 11.95 6.16 -4.86
C ILE A 115 10.58 5.60 -5.26
N GLN A 116 10.23 5.60 -6.55
CA GLN A 116 8.98 5.02 -7.04
C GLN A 116 8.87 3.53 -6.72
N VAL A 117 9.91 2.75 -6.99
CA VAL A 117 9.96 1.32 -6.67
C VAL A 117 9.71 1.05 -5.19
N VAL A 118 10.43 1.76 -4.32
CA VAL A 118 10.27 1.62 -2.86
C VAL A 118 8.87 2.05 -2.42
N CYS A 119 8.36 3.17 -2.93
CA CYS A 119 7.04 3.68 -2.57
C CYS A 119 5.92 2.71 -2.99
N ASN A 120 5.98 2.13 -4.18
CA ASN A 120 4.99 1.16 -4.65
C ASN A 120 4.99 -0.12 -3.79
N ILE A 121 6.18 -0.67 -3.51
CA ILE A 121 6.31 -1.81 -2.59
C ILE A 121 5.70 -1.46 -1.22
N MET A 122 6.03 -0.28 -0.67
CA MET A 122 5.54 0.13 0.65
C MET A 122 4.04 0.47 0.67
N LEU A 123 3.44 0.80 -0.46
CA LEU A 123 2.03 1.20 -0.56
C LEU A 123 1.08 0.09 -0.13
N LEU A 124 1.25 -1.13 -0.66
CA LEU A 124 0.38 -2.28 -0.33
C LEU A 124 1.00 -3.24 0.68
N PHE A 125 2.22 -3.00 1.14
CA PHE A 125 2.86 -3.79 2.19
C PHE A 125 2.03 -3.89 3.49
N PRO A 126 1.50 -2.78 4.07
CA PRO A 126 0.66 -2.86 5.26
C PRO A 126 -0.62 -3.67 5.05
N LEU A 127 -1.22 -3.61 3.86
CA LEU A 127 -2.42 -4.40 3.53
C LEU A 127 -2.12 -5.90 3.62
N GLY A 128 -0.97 -6.35 3.13
CA GLY A 128 -0.51 -7.73 3.28
C GLY A 128 -0.46 -8.19 4.73
N ILE A 129 0.04 -7.33 5.61
CA ILE A 129 0.05 -7.58 7.06
C ILE A 129 -1.38 -7.70 7.58
N TYR A 130 -2.27 -6.75 7.28
CA TYR A 130 -3.66 -6.79 7.76
C TYR A 130 -4.42 -8.04 7.29
N LEU A 131 -4.28 -8.41 6.01
CA LEU A 131 -4.95 -9.59 5.44
C LEU A 131 -4.51 -10.87 6.14
N ARG A 132 -3.22 -10.99 6.49
CA ARG A 132 -2.73 -12.15 7.23
C ARG A 132 -3.07 -12.09 8.72
N TYR A 133 -2.89 -10.94 9.34
CA TYR A 133 -3.02 -10.77 10.79
C TYR A 133 -4.47 -10.78 11.25
N TYR A 134 -5.30 -9.94 10.64
CA TYR A 134 -6.64 -9.66 11.12
C TYR A 134 -7.69 -10.55 10.45
N PHE A 135 -7.56 -10.77 9.13
CA PHE A 135 -8.48 -11.59 8.36
C PHE A 135 -8.04 -13.06 8.25
N CYS A 136 -6.84 -13.39 8.70
CA CYS A 136 -6.28 -14.76 8.68
C CYS A 136 -6.26 -15.40 7.28
N TYR A 137 -6.18 -14.59 6.22
CA TYR A 137 -6.22 -15.09 4.85
C TYR A 137 -4.98 -15.90 4.47
N LYS A 138 -5.15 -16.75 3.46
CA LYS A 138 -4.08 -17.53 2.82
C LYS A 138 -3.39 -16.71 1.73
N ILE A 139 -2.24 -17.19 1.27
CA ILE A 139 -1.43 -16.50 0.26
C ILE A 139 -2.20 -16.23 -1.04
N LEU A 140 -3.00 -17.18 -1.52
CA LEU A 140 -3.78 -17.01 -2.76
C LEU A 140 -4.87 -15.93 -2.63
N GLN A 141 -5.60 -15.93 -1.51
CA GLN A 141 -6.60 -14.89 -1.22
C GLN A 141 -5.95 -13.51 -1.12
N THR A 142 -4.79 -13.47 -0.45
CA THR A 142 -4.01 -12.24 -0.30
C THR A 142 -3.53 -11.73 -1.66
N LEU A 143 -2.98 -12.61 -2.49
CA LEU A 143 -2.53 -12.28 -3.84
C LEU A 143 -3.66 -11.70 -4.68
N LEU A 144 -4.82 -12.36 -4.70
CA LEU A 144 -5.98 -11.92 -5.47
C LEU A 144 -6.51 -10.55 -5.00
N ILE A 145 -6.59 -10.32 -3.69
CA ILE A 145 -7.08 -9.05 -3.14
C ILE A 145 -6.10 -7.92 -3.45
N ILE A 146 -4.80 -8.15 -3.23
CA ILE A 146 -3.77 -7.14 -3.44
C ILE A 146 -3.61 -6.80 -4.91
N SER A 147 -3.60 -7.80 -5.80
CA SER A 147 -3.54 -7.56 -7.25
C SER A 147 -4.80 -6.84 -7.74
N SER A 148 -5.98 -7.17 -7.22
CA SER A 148 -7.23 -6.48 -7.56
C SER A 148 -7.24 -5.02 -7.11
N ILE A 149 -6.74 -4.73 -5.91
CA ILE A 149 -6.63 -3.35 -5.40
C ILE A 149 -5.61 -2.55 -6.21
N SER A 150 -4.48 -3.17 -6.54
CA SER A 150 -3.46 -2.54 -7.38
C SER A 150 -3.99 -2.25 -8.79
N LEU A 151 -4.70 -3.20 -9.39
CA LEU A 151 -5.37 -3.00 -10.68
C LEU A 151 -6.44 -1.91 -10.60
N PHE A 152 -7.21 -1.85 -9.50
CA PHE A 152 -8.19 -0.80 -9.26
C PHE A 152 -7.55 0.59 -9.26
N PHE A 153 -6.37 0.75 -8.66
CA PHE A 153 -5.62 2.00 -8.68
C PHE A 153 -5.24 2.42 -10.10
N GLU A 154 -4.66 1.51 -10.87
CA GLU A 154 -4.27 1.78 -12.26
C GLU A 154 -5.47 2.08 -13.16
N ILE A 155 -6.57 1.34 -13.03
CA ILE A 155 -7.81 1.62 -13.77
C ILE A 155 -8.38 2.98 -13.39
N THR A 156 -8.34 3.35 -12.11
CA THR A 156 -8.84 4.66 -11.66
C THR A 156 -8.04 5.78 -12.30
N GLN A 157 -6.72 5.66 -12.41
CA GLN A 157 -5.87 6.64 -13.08
C GLN A 157 -6.05 6.64 -14.60
N LEU A 158 -6.10 5.46 -15.22
CA LEU A 158 -6.27 5.28 -16.66
C LEU A 158 -7.61 5.83 -17.14
N THR A 159 -8.66 5.73 -16.34
CA THR A 159 -9.96 6.33 -16.65
C THR A 159 -9.99 7.84 -16.38
N GLY A 160 -8.87 8.41 -15.91
CA GLY A 160 -8.75 9.80 -15.48
C GLY A 160 -9.52 10.09 -14.19
N ILE A 161 -9.95 9.09 -13.43
CA ILE A 161 -11.08 9.12 -12.48
C ILE A 161 -12.40 9.14 -13.24
N TYR A 162 -12.70 8.00 -13.87
CA TYR A 162 -14.03 7.64 -14.38
C TYR A 162 -14.68 8.70 -15.30
N GLY A 163 -13.87 9.37 -16.12
CA GLY A 163 -14.34 10.38 -17.08
C GLY A 163 -14.55 11.78 -16.51
N LEU A 164 -14.18 12.03 -15.24
CA LEU A 164 -14.20 13.38 -14.67
C LEU A 164 -13.18 14.31 -15.35
N TYR A 165 -12.08 13.74 -15.86
CA TYR A 165 -11.10 14.43 -16.71
C TYR A 165 -11.15 13.87 -18.13
N ASN A 166 -10.93 14.73 -19.13
CA ASN A 166 -11.07 14.37 -20.54
C ASN A 166 -10.07 13.30 -21.00
N CYS A 167 -8.88 13.29 -20.41
CA CYS A 167 -7.80 12.34 -20.67
C CYS A 167 -7.16 11.85 -19.36
N PRO A 168 -6.52 10.67 -19.37
CA PRO A 168 -5.75 10.18 -18.23
C PRO A 168 -4.63 11.15 -17.91
N TYR A 169 -4.43 11.46 -16.63
CA TYR A 169 -3.36 12.36 -16.17
C TYR A 169 -2.17 11.60 -15.57
N ARG A 170 -2.28 10.27 -15.49
CA ARG A 170 -1.19 9.34 -15.17
C ARG A 170 -1.20 8.19 -16.18
N LEU A 171 -0.03 7.58 -16.31
CA LEU A 171 0.17 6.40 -17.15
C LEU A 171 -0.31 5.17 -16.37
N PHE A 172 -1.08 4.31 -17.03
CA PHE A 172 -1.30 2.96 -16.54
C PHE A 172 0.01 2.18 -16.65
N ASP A 173 0.55 1.68 -15.54
CA ASP A 173 1.83 0.99 -15.53
C ASP A 173 1.72 -0.42 -14.94
N ILE A 174 2.05 -1.43 -15.76
CA ILE A 174 2.10 -2.83 -15.30
C ILE A 174 3.15 -3.02 -14.19
N ASP A 175 4.23 -2.22 -14.19
CA ASP A 175 5.28 -2.30 -13.18
C ASP A 175 4.76 -1.84 -11.82
N ASP A 176 3.91 -0.83 -11.77
CA ASP A 176 3.24 -0.39 -10.54
C ASP A 176 2.37 -1.53 -9.97
N ILE A 177 1.66 -2.28 -10.83
CA ILE A 177 0.89 -3.47 -10.41
C ILE A 177 1.79 -4.53 -9.79
N ILE A 178 2.89 -4.87 -10.46
CA ILE A 178 3.84 -5.88 -10.02
C ILE A 178 4.47 -5.47 -8.68
N LEU A 179 4.94 -4.23 -8.56
CA LEU A 179 5.61 -3.71 -7.38
C LEU A 179 4.68 -3.64 -6.17
N ASN A 180 3.48 -3.08 -6.34
CA ASN A 180 2.45 -3.06 -5.31
C ASN A 180 2.08 -4.49 -4.85
N THR A 181 1.89 -5.40 -5.81
CA THR A 181 1.58 -6.81 -5.50
C THR A 181 2.71 -7.46 -4.73
N SER A 182 3.97 -7.24 -5.14
CA SER A 182 5.14 -7.77 -4.47
C SER A 182 5.25 -7.26 -3.03
N GLY A 183 5.02 -5.97 -2.80
CA GLY A 183 5.03 -5.37 -1.47
C GLY A 183 3.96 -5.94 -0.56
N GLY A 184 2.75 -6.12 -1.08
CA GLY A 184 1.68 -6.80 -0.37
C GLY A 184 2.01 -8.25 0.04
N ILE A 185 2.62 -9.02 -0.86
CA ILE A 185 3.07 -10.38 -0.57
C ILE A 185 4.21 -10.37 0.45
N MET A 186 5.15 -9.42 0.38
CA MET A 186 6.18 -9.23 1.39
C MET A 186 5.58 -8.97 2.77
N GLY A 187 4.59 -8.08 2.87
CA GLY A 187 3.90 -7.79 4.13
C GLY A 187 3.23 -9.04 4.74
N PHE A 188 2.58 -9.84 3.91
CA PHE A 188 2.00 -11.13 4.31
C PHE A 188 3.05 -12.08 4.92
N TYR A 189 4.20 -12.23 4.26
CA TYR A 189 5.27 -13.11 4.74
C TYR A 189 5.94 -12.58 5.99
N VAL A 190 6.20 -11.27 6.06
CA VAL A 190 6.76 -10.61 7.26
C VAL A 190 5.90 -10.94 8.48
N PHE A 191 4.59 -10.74 8.40
CA PHE A 191 3.71 -11.08 9.52
C PHE A 191 3.69 -12.59 9.79
N SER A 192 3.62 -13.42 8.74
CA SER A 192 3.62 -14.88 8.90
C SER A 192 4.86 -15.38 9.64
N ILE A 193 6.04 -14.87 9.30
CA ILE A 193 7.31 -15.20 9.95
C ILE A 193 7.30 -14.74 11.42
N ILE A 194 6.91 -13.49 11.69
CA ILE A 194 6.83 -12.94 13.06
C ILE A 194 5.88 -13.78 13.93
N SER A 195 4.71 -14.14 13.40
CA SER A 195 3.71 -14.94 14.11
C SER A 195 4.21 -16.36 14.40
N TRP A 196 4.94 -16.96 13.47
CA TRP A 196 5.56 -18.28 13.63
C TRP A 196 6.62 -18.29 14.74
N PHE A 197 7.52 -17.30 14.76
CA PHE A 197 8.52 -17.16 15.83
C PHE A 197 7.85 -16.97 17.20
N SER A 198 6.80 -16.15 17.26
CA SER A 198 6.06 -15.89 18.50
C SER A 198 5.36 -17.15 19.04
N TYR A 199 4.76 -17.94 18.14
CA TYR A 199 4.12 -19.21 18.49
C TYR A 199 5.12 -20.25 19.02
N ASN A 200 6.28 -20.38 18.36
CA ASN A 200 7.32 -21.32 18.79
C ASN A 200 7.86 -20.97 20.18
N LYS A 201 8.11 -19.69 20.46
CA LYS A 201 8.58 -19.23 21.77
C LYS A 201 7.60 -19.58 22.89
N LYS A 202 6.30 -19.38 22.66
CA LYS A 202 5.24 -19.71 23.64
C LYS A 202 5.18 -21.22 23.91
N THR A 203 5.28 -22.03 22.86
CA THR A 203 5.29 -23.50 22.98
C THR A 203 6.52 -23.99 23.76
N THR A 204 7.71 -23.45 23.48
CA THR A 204 8.94 -23.80 24.21
C THR A 204 8.85 -23.42 25.70
N TYR A 205 8.29 -22.25 26.01
CA TYR A 205 8.12 -21.79 27.39
C TYR A 205 7.15 -22.69 28.17
N ASN A 206 5.96 -22.97 27.61
CA ASN A 206 4.98 -23.86 28.24
C ASN A 206 5.54 -25.26 28.48
N ASN A 207 6.33 -25.80 27.54
CA ASN A 207 6.97 -27.11 27.69
C ASN A 207 8.03 -27.12 28.81
N LYS A 208 8.76 -26.01 29.01
CA LYS A 208 9.70 -25.87 30.14
C LYS A 208 8.98 -25.82 31.48
N GLU A 209 7.90 -25.04 31.61
CA GLU A 209 7.10 -25.00 32.85
C GLU A 209 6.51 -26.36 33.20
N LEU A 210 5.98 -27.09 32.21
CA LEU A 210 5.47 -28.45 32.42
C LEU A 210 6.55 -29.45 32.86
N SER A 211 7.80 -29.27 32.44
CA SER A 211 8.91 -30.14 32.86
C SER A 211 9.38 -29.86 34.30
N ILE A 212 9.29 -28.61 34.75
CA ILE A 212 9.65 -28.21 36.12
C ILE A 212 8.60 -28.69 37.12
N GLN A 213 7.30 -28.68 36.76
CA GLN A 213 6.23 -29.18 37.62
C GLN A 213 6.20 -30.71 37.80
N LYS A 214 6.98 -31.46 37.02
CA LYS A 214 7.06 -32.93 37.09
C LYS A 214 8.24 -33.44 37.93
N LEU A 215 9.06 -32.53 38.47
CA LEU A 215 10.18 -32.80 39.37
C LEU A 215 9.77 -32.44 40.80
#